data_AF-A0A7V9CF58-F1
#
_entry.id   AF-A0A7V9CF58-F1
#
_cell.length_a   1.000
_cell.length_b   1.000
_cell.length_c   1.000
_cell.angle_alpha   90.00
_cell.angle_beta   90.00
_cell.angle_gamma   90.00
#
_symmetry.space_group_name_H-M   'P 1'
#
loop_
_entity.id
_entity.type
_entity.pdbx_description
1 polymer ?
#
loop_
_entity_poly.entity_id
_entity_poly.type
_entity_poly.pdbx_seq_one_letter_code
_entity_poly.pdbx_strand_id
1 'polypeptide(L)'
;HAAATAQGLDAQVRLAVALRGAREEIEEVLARRGHEFSRPLQREVRDLMWDGGGVVRDGDGLRASLERLDAVEAATAGLEVRPDMAGYDDLAHAFDLAAMIDTARATLIGGLAREESRGCHQRTDFPETDEALRVNLTVDRDGAVAERALPETDPALVALTGELEVAGRLLE
;
A
#
# COMPACT_ATOMS: atom_id res chain seq x y z
N HIS A 1 14.97 40.94 11.64
CA HIS A 1 13.55 40.81 12.03
C HIS A 1 12.87 39.59 11.40
N ALA A 2 12.74 39.49 10.08
CA ALA A 2 12.09 38.33 9.42
C ALA A 2 12.71 36.96 9.78
N ALA A 3 14.04 36.84 9.84
CA ALA A 3 14.71 35.59 10.23
C ALA A 3 14.45 35.18 11.70
N ALA A 4 14.34 36.15 12.61
CA ALA A 4 14.05 35.89 14.02
C ALA A 4 12.57 35.52 14.23
N THR A 5 11.66 36.14 13.47
CA THR A 5 10.23 35.77 13.45
C THR A 5 10.02 34.38 12.85
N ALA A 6 10.77 34.04 11.80
CA ALA A 6 10.76 32.71 11.20
C ALA A 6 11.23 31.64 12.21
N GLN A 7 12.35 31.89 12.91
CA GLN A 7 12.91 31.01 13.94
C GLN A 7 11.99 30.75 15.15
N GLY A 8 10.95 31.56 15.36
CA GLY A 8 9.96 31.39 16.43
C GLY A 8 8.70 30.61 16.03
N LEU A 9 8.58 30.14 14.78
CA LEU A 9 7.42 29.38 14.32
C LEU A 9 7.57 27.88 14.62
N ASP A 10 6.62 27.31 15.36
CA ASP A 10 6.52 25.87 15.68
C ASP A 10 6.57 24.97 14.43
N ALA A 11 6.10 25.48 13.28
CA ALA A 11 6.18 24.81 11.99
C ALA A 11 7.62 24.54 11.52
N GLN A 12 8.58 25.41 11.85
CA GLN A 12 10.00 25.21 11.53
C GLN A 12 10.65 24.16 12.42
N VAL A 13 10.25 24.07 13.68
CA VAL A 13 10.74 23.04 14.60
C VAL A 13 10.22 21.66 14.19
N ARG A 14 8.93 21.53 13.85
CA ARG A 14 8.34 20.30 13.31
C ARG A 14 9.02 19.88 12.00
N LEU A 15 9.31 20.83 11.11
CA LEU A 15 10.08 20.58 9.90
C LEU A 15 11.50 20.09 10.20
N ALA A 16 12.19 20.69 11.18
CA ALA A 16 13.54 20.30 11.54
C ALA A 16 13.59 18.89 12.18
N VAL A 17 12.59 18.53 12.99
CA VAL A 17 12.45 17.17 13.55
C VAL A 17 12.19 16.16 12.43
N ALA A 18 11.26 16.44 11.52
CA ALA A 18 10.95 15.56 10.40
C ALA A 18 12.16 15.37 9.47
N LEU A 19 12.90 16.44 9.17
CA LEU A 19 14.13 16.37 8.37
C LEU A 19 15.23 15.56 9.05
N ARG A 20 15.38 15.66 10.38
CA ARG A 20 16.32 14.82 11.12
C ARG A 20 15.92 13.35 11.05
N GLY A 21 14.65 13.03 11.29
CA GLY A 21 14.15 11.65 11.20
C GLY A 21 14.37 11.05 9.82
N ALA A 22 14.00 11.77 8.75
CA ALA A 22 14.23 11.30 7.38
C ALA A 22 15.72 11.10 7.05
N ARG A 23 16.60 11.95 7.60
CA ARG A 23 18.04 11.81 7.42
C ARG A 23 18.59 10.60 8.18
N GLU A 24 18.15 10.39 9.42
CA GLU A 24 18.52 9.23 10.24
C GLU A 24 18.09 7.94 9.55
N GLU A 25 16.88 7.89 8.98
CA GLU A 25 16.39 6.75 8.20
C GLU A 25 17.27 6.48 6.96
N ILE A 26 17.62 7.52 6.18
CA ILE A 26 18.54 7.37 5.05
C ILE A 26 19.90 6.86 5.50
N GLU A 27 20.47 7.44 6.56
CA GLU A 27 21.77 7.03 7.09
C GLU A 27 21.73 5.58 7.60
N GLU A 28 20.64 5.15 8.24
CA GLU A 28 20.44 3.78 8.67
C GLU A 28 20.41 2.81 7.47
N VAL A 29 19.60 3.11 6.46
CA VAL A 29 19.49 2.28 5.24
C VAL A 29 20.84 2.17 4.53
N LEU A 30 21.59 3.27 4.42
CA LEU A 30 22.94 3.28 3.83
C LEU A 30 23.99 2.58 4.68
N ALA A 31 23.78 2.49 5.99
CA ALA A 31 24.69 1.81 6.92
C ALA A 31 24.47 0.29 6.96
N ARG A 32 23.30 -0.22 6.54
CA ARG A 32 23.01 -1.65 6.49
C ARG A 32 24.02 -2.40 5.62
N ARG A 33 24.40 -3.60 6.07
CA ARG A 33 25.31 -4.51 5.38
C ARG A 33 24.67 -5.88 5.36
N GLY A 34 24.61 -6.49 4.18
CA GLY A 34 23.87 -7.73 3.99
C GLY A 34 24.19 -8.37 2.65
N HIS A 35 23.24 -9.12 2.13
CA HIS A 35 23.38 -9.85 0.86
C HIS A 35 22.10 -9.82 0.01
N GLU A 36 21.05 -9.19 0.52
CA GLU A 36 19.82 -8.96 -0.21
C GLU A 36 19.86 -7.63 -0.96
N PHE A 37 19.13 -7.56 -2.07
CA PHE A 37 19.06 -6.38 -2.93
C PHE A 37 17.60 -6.04 -3.24
N SER A 38 17.32 -4.74 -3.45
CA SER A 38 15.96 -4.24 -3.59
C SER A 38 15.24 -4.85 -4.79
N ARG A 39 15.90 -4.92 -5.96
CA ARG A 39 15.23 -5.33 -7.21
C ARG A 39 14.71 -6.78 -7.23
N PRO A 40 15.48 -7.79 -6.75
CA PRO A 40 14.94 -9.15 -6.57
C PRO A 40 13.70 -9.19 -5.68
N LEU A 41 13.74 -8.53 -4.51
CA LEU A 41 12.62 -8.50 -3.58
C LEU A 41 11.40 -7.77 -4.17
N GLN A 42 11.60 -6.65 -4.87
CA GLN A 42 10.53 -5.97 -5.60
C GLN A 42 9.90 -6.85 -6.68
N ARG A 43 10.67 -7.76 -7.30
CA ARG A 43 10.11 -8.73 -8.25
C ARG A 43 9.23 -9.74 -7.52
N GLU A 44 9.69 -10.27 -6.39
CA GLU A 44 8.88 -11.18 -5.57
C GLU A 44 7.55 -10.53 -5.14
N VAL A 45 7.56 -9.26 -4.73
CA VAL A 45 6.32 -8.52 -4.41
C VAL A 45 5.39 -8.41 -5.62
N ARG A 46 5.93 -8.15 -6.82
CA ARG A 46 5.09 -8.12 -8.04
C ARG A 46 4.52 -9.49 -8.36
N ASP A 47 5.31 -10.55 -8.22
CA ASP A 47 4.91 -11.91 -8.55
C ASP A 47 3.83 -12.41 -7.57
N LEU A 48 4.00 -12.21 -6.26
CA LEU A 48 2.96 -12.59 -5.28
C LEU A 48 1.66 -11.77 -5.42
N MET A 49 1.77 -10.51 -5.83
CA MET A 49 0.59 -9.66 -6.08
C MET A 49 -0.11 -10.03 -7.39
N TRP A 50 0.63 -10.51 -8.38
CA TRP A 50 0.05 -11.09 -9.59
C TRP A 50 -0.73 -12.37 -9.27
N ASP A 51 -0.12 -13.26 -8.47
CA ASP A 51 -0.68 -14.57 -8.15
C ASP A 51 -1.92 -14.49 -7.25
N GLY A 52 -1.88 -13.71 -6.16
CA GLY A 52 -2.97 -13.64 -5.18
C GLY A 52 -3.75 -12.32 -5.15
N GLY A 53 -3.17 -11.23 -5.65
CA GLY A 53 -3.78 -9.90 -5.71
C GLY A 53 -4.36 -9.53 -7.08
N GLY A 54 -4.31 -10.44 -8.05
CA GLY A 54 -4.73 -10.26 -9.44
C GLY A 54 -6.24 -10.05 -9.65
N VAL A 55 -6.71 -10.16 -10.90
CA VAL A 55 -8.11 -9.84 -11.27
C VAL A 55 -9.13 -10.70 -10.50
N VAL A 56 -8.85 -11.98 -10.41
CA VAL A 56 -9.68 -12.98 -9.74
C VAL A 56 -8.94 -13.52 -8.54
N ARG A 57 -9.60 -13.53 -7.38
CA ARG A 57 -9.00 -13.86 -6.08
C ARG A 57 -9.77 -14.99 -5.41
N ASP A 58 -9.13 -15.63 -4.44
CA ASP A 58 -9.76 -16.50 -3.45
C ASP A 58 -9.03 -16.36 -2.10
N GLY A 59 -9.67 -16.82 -1.02
CA GLY A 59 -9.13 -16.68 0.32
C GLY A 59 -7.81 -17.40 0.54
N ASP A 60 -7.56 -18.51 -0.15
CA ASP A 60 -6.34 -19.30 0.02
C ASP A 60 -5.15 -18.64 -0.66
N GLY A 61 -5.34 -18.14 -1.89
CA GLY A 61 -4.34 -17.36 -2.62
C GLY A 61 -3.98 -16.06 -1.91
N LEU A 62 -4.96 -15.36 -1.34
CA LEU A 62 -4.73 -14.13 -0.56
C LEU A 62 -3.87 -14.41 0.69
N ARG A 63 -4.15 -15.48 1.44
CA ARG A 63 -3.36 -15.87 2.62
C ARG A 63 -1.95 -16.30 2.23
N ALA A 64 -1.82 -17.11 1.17
CA ALA A 64 -0.52 -17.54 0.66
C ALA A 64 0.36 -16.36 0.20
N SER A 65 -0.24 -15.35 -0.45
CA SER A 65 0.49 -14.12 -0.82
C SER A 65 0.89 -13.29 0.39
N LEU A 66 0.09 -13.22 1.46
CA LEU A 66 0.48 -12.57 2.71
C LEU A 66 1.69 -13.27 3.36
N GLU A 67 1.68 -14.60 3.42
CA GLU A 67 2.81 -15.38 3.95
C GLU A 67 4.10 -15.15 3.14
N ARG A 68 4.00 -15.11 1.81
CA ARG A 68 5.13 -14.76 0.93
C ARG A 68 5.61 -13.33 1.17
N LEU A 69 4.69 -12.39 1.37
CA LEU A 69 5.01 -11.00 1.65
C LEU A 69 5.73 -10.84 3.00
N ASP A 70 5.32 -11.60 4.03
CA ASP A 70 6.03 -11.65 5.32
C ASP A 70 7.48 -12.13 5.15
N ALA A 71 7.72 -13.11 4.29
CA ALA A 71 9.07 -13.57 3.97
C ALA A 71 9.91 -12.50 3.26
N VAL A 72 9.30 -11.75 2.33
CA VAL A 72 9.97 -10.61 1.67
C VAL A 72 10.30 -9.50 2.67
N GLU A 73 9.37 -9.15 3.55
CA GLU A 73 9.58 -8.13 4.58
C GLU A 73 10.71 -8.56 5.52
N ALA A 74 10.72 -9.81 5.98
CA ALA A 74 11.80 -10.34 6.81
C ALA A 74 13.18 -10.28 6.10
N ALA A 75 13.23 -10.54 4.78
CA ALA A 75 14.46 -10.45 3.99
C ALA A 75 15.02 -9.02 3.91
N THR A 76 14.18 -7.98 4.10
CA THR A 76 14.64 -6.58 4.08
C THR A 76 15.63 -6.26 5.22
N ALA A 77 15.66 -7.08 6.28
CA ALA A 77 16.67 -6.98 7.34
C ALA A 77 18.10 -7.24 6.81
N GLY A 78 18.23 -8.03 5.74
CA GLY A 78 19.49 -8.33 5.06
C GLY A 78 19.78 -7.42 3.85
N LEU A 79 19.00 -6.35 3.65
CA LEU A 79 19.12 -5.45 2.50
C LEU A 79 20.41 -4.64 2.57
N GLU A 80 21.21 -4.69 1.51
CA GLU A 80 22.35 -3.81 1.33
C GLU A 80 22.08 -2.80 0.22
N VAL A 81 22.25 -1.52 0.53
CA VAL A 81 22.15 -0.42 -0.43
C VAL A 81 23.56 0.06 -0.80
N ARG A 82 23.85 0.07 -2.09
CA ARG A 82 25.17 0.44 -2.66
C ARG A 82 25.01 1.59 -3.64
N PRO A 83 24.99 2.85 -3.18
CA PRO A 83 25.15 3.99 -4.07
C PRO A 83 26.47 3.85 -4.83
N ASP A 84 26.46 4.18 -6.11
CA ASP A 84 27.63 4.10 -6.97
C ASP A 84 27.90 5.44 -7.68
N MET A 85 28.81 5.44 -8.65
CA MET A 85 29.13 6.66 -9.41
C MET A 85 27.95 7.20 -10.23
N ALA A 86 26.93 6.38 -10.50
CA ALA A 86 25.72 6.78 -11.21
C ALA A 86 24.67 7.42 -10.28
N GLY A 87 24.80 7.26 -8.96
CA GLY A 87 24.02 8.01 -7.97
C GLY A 87 23.38 7.14 -6.88
N TYR A 88 22.14 7.47 -6.52
CA TYR A 88 21.41 6.91 -5.38
C TYR A 88 20.22 6.05 -5.79
N ASP A 89 20.20 5.53 -7.02
CA ASP A 89 19.09 4.72 -7.53
C ASP A 89 18.80 3.51 -6.63
N ASP A 90 19.84 2.86 -6.10
CA ASP A 90 19.66 1.71 -5.21
C ASP A 90 18.98 2.09 -3.88
N LEU A 91 19.27 3.30 -3.37
CA LEU A 91 18.58 3.85 -2.20
C LEU A 91 17.11 4.15 -2.53
N ALA A 92 16.82 4.72 -3.70
CA ALA A 92 15.45 4.94 -4.13
C ALA A 92 14.67 3.61 -4.23
N HIS A 93 15.27 2.57 -4.81
CA HIS A 93 14.63 1.25 -4.87
C HIS A 93 14.39 0.63 -3.49
N ALA A 94 15.24 0.90 -2.50
CA ALA A 94 15.02 0.43 -1.13
C ALA A 94 13.76 1.04 -0.51
N PHE A 95 13.56 2.36 -0.68
CA PHE A 95 12.34 3.03 -0.23
C PHE A 95 11.10 2.60 -1.02
N ASP A 96 11.24 2.43 -2.34
CA ASP A 96 10.16 1.89 -3.18
C ASP A 96 9.76 0.49 -2.72
N LEU A 97 10.72 -0.37 -2.37
CA LEU A 97 10.43 -1.70 -1.84
C LEU A 97 9.62 -1.63 -0.54
N ALA A 98 10.00 -0.76 0.40
CA ALA A 98 9.25 -0.58 1.65
C ALA A 98 7.80 -0.14 1.38
N ALA A 99 7.61 0.85 0.50
CA ALA A 99 6.29 1.31 0.10
C ALA A 99 5.48 0.22 -0.64
N MET A 100 6.14 -0.58 -1.48
CA MET A 100 5.52 -1.72 -2.16
C MET A 100 5.03 -2.77 -1.16
N ILE A 101 5.79 -3.06 -0.10
CA ILE A 101 5.39 -4.00 0.95
C ILE A 101 4.16 -3.48 1.70
N ASP A 102 4.19 -2.23 2.17
CA ASP A 102 3.08 -1.61 2.90
C ASP A 102 1.78 -1.65 2.08
N THR A 103 1.87 -1.25 0.81
CA THR A 103 0.71 -1.16 -0.09
C THR A 103 0.20 -2.54 -0.53
N ALA A 104 1.08 -3.50 -0.78
CA ALA A 104 0.71 -4.88 -1.04
C ALA A 104 -0.01 -5.49 0.17
N ARG A 105 0.52 -5.31 1.38
CA ARG A 105 -0.07 -5.83 2.63
C ARG A 105 -1.47 -5.29 2.84
N ALA A 106 -1.65 -3.96 2.73
CA ALA A 106 -2.96 -3.34 2.88
C ALA A 106 -3.96 -3.83 1.83
N THR A 107 -3.52 -4.04 0.58
CA THR A 107 -4.35 -4.57 -0.50
C THR A 107 -4.80 -6.01 -0.22
N LEU A 108 -3.87 -6.88 0.18
CA LEU A 108 -4.17 -8.29 0.47
C LEU A 108 -5.07 -8.45 1.70
N ILE A 109 -4.80 -7.71 2.78
CA ILE A 109 -5.65 -7.70 3.99
C ILE A 109 -7.05 -7.20 3.65
N GLY A 110 -7.16 -6.09 2.90
CA GLY A 110 -8.45 -5.55 2.47
C GLY A 110 -9.22 -6.53 1.59
N GLY A 111 -8.53 -7.22 0.68
CA GLY A 111 -9.12 -8.26 -0.17
C GLY A 111 -9.61 -9.47 0.62
N LEU A 112 -8.88 -9.88 1.67
CA LEU A 112 -9.25 -11.00 2.52
C LEU A 112 -10.46 -10.67 3.40
N ALA A 113 -10.50 -9.45 3.95
CA ALA A 113 -11.61 -8.97 4.78
C ALA A 113 -12.90 -8.74 3.98
N ARG A 114 -12.81 -8.45 2.67
CA ARG A 114 -13.97 -8.27 1.81
C ARG A 114 -14.44 -9.59 1.21
N GLU A 115 -15.35 -10.26 1.90
CA GLU A 115 -15.97 -11.54 1.50
C GLU A 115 -17.19 -11.35 0.57
N GLU A 116 -17.01 -10.64 -0.54
CA GLU A 116 -17.99 -10.51 -1.63
C GLU A 116 -17.27 -10.28 -2.96
N SER A 117 -18.04 -10.19 -4.06
CA SER A 117 -17.55 -9.71 -5.35
C SER A 117 -18.28 -8.44 -5.77
N ARG A 118 -17.54 -7.34 -5.99
CA ARG A 118 -18.07 -6.04 -6.39
C ARG A 118 -17.05 -5.22 -7.18
N GLY A 119 -17.41 -4.79 -8.39
CA GLY A 119 -16.53 -3.96 -9.23
C GLY A 119 -15.23 -4.69 -9.62
N CYS A 120 -14.07 -4.09 -9.36
CA CYS A 120 -12.76 -4.72 -9.63
C CYS A 120 -12.33 -5.77 -8.58
N HIS A 121 -13.09 -5.91 -7.50
CA HIS A 121 -12.85 -6.94 -6.49
C HIS A 121 -13.71 -8.15 -6.81
N GLN A 122 -13.10 -9.21 -7.35
CA GLN A 122 -13.77 -10.44 -7.74
C GLN A 122 -13.19 -11.62 -6.94
N ARG A 123 -14.03 -12.29 -6.16
CA ARG A 123 -13.70 -13.45 -5.32
C ARG A 123 -14.46 -14.69 -5.78
N THR A 124 -13.74 -15.73 -6.17
CA THR A 124 -14.37 -16.98 -6.64
C THR A 124 -15.06 -17.76 -5.54
N ASP A 125 -14.59 -17.61 -4.30
CA ASP A 125 -15.17 -18.20 -3.09
C ASP A 125 -16.34 -17.37 -2.53
N PHE A 126 -16.49 -16.12 -2.96
CA PHE A 126 -17.61 -15.22 -2.63
C PHE A 126 -18.09 -14.47 -3.88
N PRO A 127 -18.77 -15.16 -4.83
CA PRO A 127 -19.08 -14.61 -6.16
C PRO A 127 -20.19 -13.56 -6.16
N GLU A 128 -21.01 -13.49 -5.09
CA GLU A 128 -22.14 -12.58 -4.99
C GLU A 128 -21.77 -11.30 -4.25
N THR A 129 -22.56 -10.24 -4.44
CA THR A 129 -22.49 -9.03 -3.62
C THR A 129 -23.18 -9.24 -2.28
N ASP A 130 -22.65 -8.63 -1.22
CA ASP A 130 -23.26 -8.55 0.10
C ASP A 130 -23.61 -7.08 0.46
N GLU A 131 -24.89 -6.80 0.71
CA GLU A 131 -25.35 -5.46 1.10
C GLU A 131 -24.78 -5.02 2.45
N ALA A 132 -24.43 -5.93 3.36
CA ALA A 132 -23.74 -5.58 4.60
C ALA A 132 -22.35 -4.99 4.32
N LEU A 133 -21.70 -5.39 3.22
CA LEU A 133 -20.39 -4.89 2.79
C LEU A 133 -20.47 -3.66 1.88
N ARG A 134 -21.61 -2.95 1.87
CA ARG A 134 -21.79 -1.65 1.21
C ARG A 134 -21.14 -0.50 1.98
N VAL A 135 -19.85 -0.65 2.25
CA VAL A 135 -18.98 0.25 3.00
C VAL A 135 -17.61 0.36 2.34
N ASN A 136 -16.88 1.40 2.69
CA ASN A 136 -15.45 1.48 2.43
C ASN A 136 -14.69 0.69 3.50
N LEU A 137 -13.74 -0.15 3.08
CA LEU A 137 -12.78 -0.74 4.01
C LEU A 137 -11.54 0.13 4.09
N THR A 138 -11.07 0.36 5.30
CA THR A 138 -9.80 1.04 5.57
C THR A 138 -8.88 0.06 6.27
N VAL A 139 -7.61 0.04 5.86
CA VAL A 139 -6.55 -0.75 6.49
C VAL A 139 -5.51 0.23 6.99
N ASP A 140 -5.20 0.18 8.29
CA ASP A 140 -4.12 0.98 8.86
C ASP A 140 -2.75 0.31 8.69
N ARG A 141 -1.69 0.96 9.19
CA ARG A 141 -0.31 0.44 9.10
C ARG A 141 -0.08 -0.85 9.88
N ASP A 142 -0.87 -1.10 10.92
CA ASP A 142 -0.78 -2.32 11.72
C ASP A 142 -1.60 -3.46 11.11
N GLY A 143 -2.27 -3.20 9.97
CA GLY A 143 -3.13 -4.16 9.28
C GLY A 143 -4.53 -4.25 9.86
N ALA A 144 -4.92 -3.35 10.77
CA ALA A 144 -6.26 -3.36 11.32
C ALA A 144 -7.27 -2.87 10.28
N VAL A 145 -8.36 -3.62 10.14
CA VAL A 145 -9.44 -3.32 9.19
C VAL A 145 -10.56 -2.59 9.93
N ALA A 146 -11.03 -1.49 9.36
CA ALA A 146 -12.19 -0.78 9.83
C ALA A 146 -13.13 -0.44 8.68
N GLU A 147 -14.44 -0.56 8.94
CA GLU A 147 -15.48 -0.15 8.02
C GLU A 147 -15.77 1.34 8.16
N ARG A 148 -16.01 1.99 7.02
CA ARG A 148 -16.48 3.36 6.94
C ARG A 148 -17.69 3.46 6.05
N ALA A 149 -18.70 4.19 6.53
CA ALA A 149 -19.89 4.48 5.74
C ALA A 149 -19.50 5.16 4.41
N LEU A 150 -20.24 4.83 3.36
CA LEU A 150 -20.11 5.54 2.09
C LEU A 150 -20.52 7.01 2.31
N PRO A 151 -19.75 7.98 1.79
CA PRO A 151 -20.18 9.37 1.84
C PRO A 151 -21.48 9.54 1.05
N GLU A 152 -22.35 10.44 1.49
CA GLU A 152 -23.53 10.82 0.72
C GLU A 152 -23.10 11.42 -0.61
N THR A 153 -23.63 10.89 -1.71
CA THR A 153 -23.38 11.43 -3.05
C THR A 153 -24.09 12.75 -3.21
N ASP A 154 -23.40 13.76 -3.76
CA ASP A 154 -24.00 15.06 -4.08
C ASP A 154 -25.23 14.86 -5.02
N PRO A 155 -26.42 15.36 -4.65
CA PRO A 155 -27.61 15.24 -5.48
C PRO A 155 -27.44 15.77 -6.91
N ALA A 156 -26.59 16.77 -7.13
CA ALA A 156 -26.28 17.30 -8.45
C ALA A 156 -25.52 16.28 -9.32
N LEU A 157 -24.63 15.48 -8.74
CA LEU A 157 -23.93 14.39 -9.42
C LEU A 157 -24.90 13.24 -9.76
N VAL A 158 -25.80 12.89 -8.85
CA VAL A 158 -26.82 11.86 -9.07
C VAL A 158 -27.75 12.22 -10.24
N ALA A 159 -28.13 13.50 -10.35
CA ALA A 159 -28.96 13.98 -11.46
C ALA A 159 -28.26 13.88 -12.83
N LEU A 160 -26.92 13.88 -12.86
CA LEU A 160 -26.12 13.79 -14.08
C LEU A 160 -25.84 12.33 -14.52
N THR A 161 -25.86 11.37 -13.60
CA THR A 161 -25.49 9.97 -13.91
C THR A 161 -26.59 9.17 -14.60
N GLY A 162 -27.86 9.58 -14.53
CA GLY A 162 -28.99 8.81 -15.06
C GLY A 162 -29.11 7.40 -14.43
N GLU A 163 -29.98 6.55 -14.95
CA GLU A 163 -30.02 5.12 -14.58
C GLU A 163 -28.87 4.39 -15.29
N LEU A 164 -27.79 4.14 -14.57
CA LEU A 164 -26.72 3.25 -15.02
C LEU A 164 -26.99 1.84 -14.51
N GLU A 165 -27.42 0.96 -15.41
CA GLU A 165 -27.52 -0.48 -15.11
C GLU A 165 -26.10 -1.07 -15.09
N VAL A 166 -25.62 -1.41 -13.88
CA VAL A 166 -24.25 -1.93 -13.65
C VAL A 166 -24.22 -3.47 -13.64
N ALA A 167 -25.39 -4.13 -13.63
CA ALA A 167 -25.49 -5.58 -13.59
C ALA A 167 -24.81 -6.23 -14.82
N GLY A 168 -23.84 -7.11 -14.57
CA GLY A 168 -23.20 -7.92 -15.61
C GLY A 168 -22.07 -7.25 -16.41
N ARG A 169 -21.65 -6.02 -16.08
CA ARG A 169 -20.42 -5.46 -16.67
C ARG A 169 -19.21 -5.84 -15.85
N LEU A 170 -18.34 -6.67 -16.42
CA LEU A 170 -16.94 -6.67 -16.04
C LEU A 170 -16.35 -5.32 -16.44
N LEU A 171 -15.59 -4.69 -15.54
CA LEU A 171 -14.82 -3.50 -15.87
C LEU A 171 -13.68 -3.96 -16.80
N GLU A 172 -13.92 -3.84 -18.11
CA GLU A 172 -12.87 -3.91 -19.14
C GLU A 172 -11.96 -2.67 -19.10
#